data_AF-A0A8R2NXF0-F1
#
_entry.id   AF-A0A8R2NXF0-F1
#
_cell.length_a   1.000
_cell.length_b   1.000
_cell.length_c   1.000
_cell.angle_alpha   90.00
_cell.angle_beta   90.00
_cell.angle_gamma   90.00
#
_symmetry.space_group_name_H-M   'P 1'
#
loop_
_entity.id
_entity.type
_entity.pdbx_description
1 polymer ?
#
loop_
_entity_poly.entity_id
_entity_poly.type
_entity_poly.pdbx_seq_one_letter_code
_entity_poly.pdbx_strand_id
1 'polypeptide(L)'
;MRHARRRSLPRLPNSLLDLATLFDNGQLNRFSCCESPFFRGCVRDVDGRSSIIFGCMNLIANVLQHGVTELHADATFKVVPSNMGYQLLTIHCMIENHSIPIVYILMESKSRNSYDCVMRFVKDNLLPNLTVEVIITDYEVALRDVLISSFPGARYAGCWFHHNQAVWRKMNSLGYLHHLNTNDNARKVLKLLMSLPLLPARDMENGYLLIRAFARNHDVHLERLLSYYERYWLRSIGPQVVSVHGLPRRTNNNIESFHNALRLKFSVAHPSLWVFLDALTSLSTSYHLVNQQILNHLRPTRHVRTKFLANSHRIKYATEQYQLGQISIWQFLLRCSYTSAAYELRQRTWALRMHNADVDAESDHNVPADEVPVPDHIPNVIDPQPMENNDLQLDLNQPFYNAPGSPPIMNPPDSPNVPQPPDNRNLCMTCLVVSLAESEQQYIVLPCGHAWVCDGCVRQLEQQNSVCPMCRAENDCEGNGSAETAKL
;
A
#
# COMPACT_ATOMS: atom_id res chain seq x y z
N MET A 1 0.41 44.59 -5.40
CA MET A 1 0.82 43.68 -4.29
C MET A 1 1.95 42.68 -4.62
N ARG A 2 1.93 41.91 -5.73
CA ARG A 2 3.06 41.01 -6.12
C ARG A 2 4.42 41.73 -6.27
N HIS A 3 4.41 42.98 -6.77
CA HIS A 3 5.64 43.76 -6.98
C HIS A 3 6.28 44.26 -5.67
N ALA A 4 5.48 44.56 -4.64
CA ALA A 4 5.96 44.93 -3.31
C ALA A 4 6.54 43.72 -2.55
N ARG A 5 5.97 42.51 -2.75
CA ARG A 5 6.49 41.25 -2.18
C ARG A 5 7.92 40.93 -2.65
N ARG A 6 8.27 41.27 -3.90
CA ARG A 6 9.61 41.07 -4.47
C ARG A 6 10.70 41.94 -3.83
N ARG A 7 10.37 43.10 -3.24
CA ARG A 7 11.37 43.98 -2.59
C ARG A 7 11.74 43.56 -1.17
N SER A 8 10.94 42.71 -0.54
CA SER A 8 11.15 42.21 0.85
C SER A 8 11.88 40.87 0.93
N LEU A 9 12.08 40.17 -0.19
CA LEU A 9 12.72 38.86 -0.20
C LEU A 9 14.21 39.04 -0.56
N PRO A 10 15.11 38.28 0.10
CA PRO A 10 16.52 38.29 -0.26
C PRO A 10 16.73 37.74 -1.67
N ARG A 11 17.96 37.86 -2.18
CA ARG A 11 18.37 37.20 -3.42
C ARG A 11 18.15 35.69 -3.29
N LEU A 12 17.86 35.04 -4.42
CA LEU A 12 17.66 33.60 -4.46
C LEU A 12 18.96 32.91 -3.99
N PRO A 13 18.90 32.02 -2.99
CA PRO A 13 20.07 31.25 -2.56
C PRO A 13 20.49 30.24 -3.64
N ASN A 14 21.78 29.91 -3.68
CA ASN A 14 22.35 29.01 -4.68
C ASN A 14 22.40 27.55 -4.20
N SER A 15 22.25 27.30 -2.89
CA SER A 15 22.26 25.98 -2.28
C SER A 15 21.28 25.90 -1.11
N LEU A 16 20.98 24.68 -0.62
CA LEU A 16 20.19 24.50 0.59
C LEU A 16 20.91 25.04 1.84
N LEU A 17 22.25 25.05 1.85
CA LEU A 17 23.03 25.62 2.94
C LEU A 17 22.92 27.15 2.97
N ASP A 18 22.98 27.81 1.80
CA ASP A 18 22.75 29.24 1.70
C ASP A 18 21.33 29.58 2.17
N LEU A 19 20.34 28.78 1.76
CA LEU A 19 18.96 28.95 2.22
C LEU A 19 18.84 28.83 3.74
N ALA A 20 19.49 27.85 4.36
CA ALA A 20 19.54 27.71 5.82
C ALA A 20 20.13 28.95 6.48
N THR A 21 21.21 29.49 5.93
CA THR A 21 21.86 30.71 6.43
C THR A 21 20.92 31.92 6.40
N LEU A 22 20.08 32.04 5.36
CA LEU A 22 19.05 33.09 5.30
C LEU A 22 17.99 32.94 6.40
N PHE A 23 17.64 31.70 6.77
CA PHE A 23 16.73 31.43 7.90
C PHE A 23 17.40 31.76 9.24
N ASP A 24 18.62 31.30 9.47
CA ASP A 24 19.37 31.54 10.71
C ASP A 24 19.60 33.03 10.97
N ASN A 25 19.82 33.81 9.90
CA ASN A 25 19.95 35.26 9.96
C ASN A 25 18.60 36.00 10.12
N GLY A 26 17.48 35.29 10.26
CA GLY A 26 16.15 35.87 10.44
C GLY A 26 15.56 36.56 9.22
N GLN A 27 16.19 36.46 8.04
CA GLN A 27 15.75 37.14 6.82
C GLN A 27 14.48 36.51 6.22
N LEU A 28 14.14 35.30 6.66
CA LEU A 28 13.03 34.50 6.16
C LEU A 28 11.93 34.26 7.21
N ASN A 29 11.90 35.02 8.32
CA ASN A 29 10.92 34.89 9.42
C ASN A 29 9.45 34.98 8.98
N ARG A 30 9.19 35.60 7.82
CA ARG A 30 7.86 35.62 7.19
C ARG A 30 7.31 34.22 6.88
N PHE A 31 8.18 33.23 6.72
CA PHE A 31 7.81 31.83 6.53
C PHE A 31 7.74 31.16 7.91
N SER A 32 6.68 31.49 8.63
CA SER A 32 6.38 31.02 9.99
C SER A 32 5.02 30.33 10.05
N CYS A 33 4.81 29.55 11.09
CA CYS A 33 3.53 28.92 11.43
C CYS A 33 3.34 29.06 12.94
N CYS A 34 2.14 29.50 13.37
CA CYS A 34 1.87 29.86 14.76
C CYS A 34 2.90 30.83 15.37
N GLU A 35 3.29 31.86 14.63
CA GLU A 35 4.28 32.87 15.05
C GLU A 35 5.69 32.34 15.35
N SER A 36 5.94 31.04 15.14
CA SER A 36 7.26 30.41 15.20
C SER A 36 7.84 30.26 13.80
N PRO A 37 9.17 30.37 13.63
CA PRO A 37 9.84 29.97 12.40
C PRO A 37 9.44 28.56 11.98
N PHE A 38 9.13 28.37 10.69
CA PHE A 38 8.75 27.05 10.16
C PHE A 38 9.98 26.17 9.86
N PHE A 39 11.12 26.80 9.59
CA PHE A 39 12.43 26.15 9.50
C PHE A 39 12.84 25.54 10.84
N ARG A 40 13.41 24.33 10.81
CA ARG A 40 13.88 23.61 11.99
C ARG A 40 15.38 23.35 11.99
N GLY A 41 15.98 23.17 10.84
CA GLY A 41 17.42 22.98 10.74
C GLY A 41 17.87 22.58 9.35
N CYS A 42 19.18 22.55 9.18
CA CYS A 42 19.86 22.03 8.00
C CYS A 42 20.86 20.97 8.45
N VAL A 43 20.78 19.79 7.84
CA VAL A 43 21.73 18.71 8.06
C VAL A 43 22.53 18.45 6.80
N ARG A 44 23.77 18.01 6.97
CA ARG A 44 24.65 17.61 5.88
C ARG A 44 25.13 16.19 6.15
N ASP A 45 25.05 15.33 5.15
CA ASP A 45 25.57 13.97 5.25
C ASP A 45 27.08 13.91 4.99
N VAL A 46 27.64 12.71 5.15
CA VAL A 46 29.08 12.46 4.95
C VAL A 46 29.55 12.70 3.52
N ASP A 47 28.63 12.71 2.56
CA ASP A 47 28.90 12.96 1.13
C ASP A 47 28.73 14.45 0.77
N GLY A 48 28.49 15.30 1.78
CA GLY A 48 28.33 16.74 1.61
C GLY A 48 26.96 17.18 1.09
N ARG A 49 25.98 16.27 0.99
CA ARG A 49 24.63 16.57 0.53
C ARG A 49 23.81 17.16 1.68
N SER A 50 23.15 18.27 1.40
CA SER A 50 22.41 19.05 2.39
C SER A 50 20.93 18.70 2.33
N SER A 51 20.26 18.79 3.48
CA SER A 51 18.81 18.63 3.61
C SER A 51 18.27 19.67 4.59
N ILE A 52 17.20 20.35 4.20
CA ILE A 52 16.55 21.38 5.02
C ILE A 52 15.23 20.85 5.58
N ILE A 53 15.06 20.96 6.90
CA ILE A 53 13.92 20.42 7.64
C ILE A 53 12.97 21.56 8.01
N PHE A 54 11.68 21.36 7.74
CA PHE A 54 10.60 22.26 8.12
C PHE A 54 9.53 21.54 8.95
N GLY A 55 8.89 22.27 9.86
CA GLY A 55 7.77 21.77 10.66
C GLY A 55 7.25 22.83 11.63
N CYS A 56 5.98 22.70 12.02
CA CYS A 56 5.39 23.54 13.07
C CYS A 56 5.41 22.77 14.39
N MET A 57 6.18 23.23 15.39
CA MET A 57 6.26 22.55 16.69
C MET A 57 4.91 22.50 17.41
N ASN A 58 4.06 23.52 17.25
CA ASN A 58 2.72 23.50 17.83
C ASN A 58 1.83 22.44 17.17
N LEU A 59 1.93 22.26 15.84
CA LEU A 59 1.18 21.19 15.17
C LEU A 59 1.69 19.82 15.60
N ILE A 60 3.02 19.63 15.62
CA ILE A 60 3.66 18.40 16.06
C ILE A 60 3.19 18.06 17.48
N ALA A 61 3.32 18.98 18.43
CA ALA A 61 2.90 18.77 19.81
C ALA A 61 1.40 18.39 19.92
N ASN A 62 0.53 19.11 19.22
CA ASN A 62 -0.91 18.81 19.22
C ASN A 62 -1.23 17.44 18.62
N VAL A 63 -0.57 17.05 17.53
CA VAL A 63 -0.74 15.74 16.90
C VAL A 63 -0.25 14.63 17.84
N LEU A 64 0.88 14.82 18.51
CA LEU A 64 1.43 13.84 19.45
C LEU A 64 0.52 13.64 20.68
N GLN A 65 -0.23 14.65 21.10
CA GLN A 65 -1.21 14.52 22.19
C GLN A 65 -2.35 13.52 21.88
N HIS A 66 -2.59 13.18 20.62
CA HIS A 66 -3.54 12.14 20.24
C HIS A 66 -3.02 10.71 20.49
N GLY A 67 -1.80 10.54 20.99
CA GLY A 67 -1.21 9.21 21.22
C GLY A 67 -0.98 8.44 19.91
N VAL A 68 -0.58 9.15 18.86
CA VAL A 68 -0.38 8.55 17.52
C VAL A 68 0.73 7.50 17.55
N THR A 69 0.44 6.31 17.02
CA THR A 69 1.42 5.20 16.92
C THR A 69 1.70 4.77 15.49
N GLU A 70 1.03 5.37 14.49
CA GLU A 70 1.21 5.04 13.08
C GLU A 70 1.83 6.22 12.31
N LEU A 71 2.95 5.93 11.65
CA LEU A 71 3.73 6.88 10.87
C LEU A 71 3.75 6.48 9.39
N HIS A 72 3.48 7.44 8.52
CA HIS A 72 3.63 7.26 7.07
C HIS A 72 4.71 8.20 6.56
N ALA A 73 5.52 7.74 5.63
CA ALA A 73 6.54 8.55 4.97
C ALA A 73 6.57 8.28 3.47
N ASP A 74 6.73 9.31 2.67
CA ASP A 74 6.92 9.18 1.23
C ASP A 74 7.63 10.42 0.67
N ALA A 75 8.34 10.23 -0.44
CA ALA A 75 9.10 11.28 -1.11
C ALA A 75 8.60 11.52 -2.53
N THR A 76 8.74 12.75 -3.00
CA THR A 76 8.31 13.14 -4.35
C THR A 76 9.25 14.12 -5.01
N PHE A 77 9.49 13.89 -6.30
CA PHE A 77 10.33 14.74 -7.14
C PHE A 77 9.55 15.89 -7.78
N LYS A 78 8.21 15.81 -7.85
CA LYS A 78 7.39 16.67 -8.74
C LYS A 78 7.08 18.05 -8.18
N VAL A 79 7.33 18.26 -6.90
CA VAL A 79 6.88 19.44 -6.14
C VAL A 79 8.03 20.24 -5.53
N VAL A 80 9.28 19.89 -5.86
CA VAL A 80 10.47 20.58 -5.37
C VAL A 80 10.70 21.91 -6.09
N PRO A 81 11.35 22.90 -5.47
CA PRO A 81 11.75 24.13 -6.14
C PRO A 81 12.54 23.89 -7.43
N SER A 82 12.35 24.72 -8.45
CA SER A 82 13.06 24.58 -9.73
C SER A 82 14.57 24.83 -9.65
N ASN A 83 15.05 25.51 -8.61
CA ASN A 83 16.44 25.93 -8.48
C ASN A 83 17.24 25.15 -7.43
N MET A 84 16.61 24.31 -6.60
CA MET A 84 17.30 23.56 -5.55
C MET A 84 16.46 22.40 -5.01
N GLY A 85 17.17 21.41 -4.46
CA GLY A 85 16.57 20.19 -3.95
C GLY A 85 16.28 19.18 -5.06
N TYR A 86 16.41 17.92 -4.71
CA TYR A 86 16.17 16.76 -5.56
C TYR A 86 14.79 16.16 -5.29
N GLN A 87 14.42 16.03 -4.01
CA GLN A 87 13.14 15.48 -3.58
C GLN A 87 12.57 16.20 -2.35
N LEU A 88 11.26 16.12 -2.18
CA LEU A 88 10.56 16.47 -0.95
C LEU A 88 10.13 15.19 -0.24
N LEU A 89 10.74 14.87 0.89
CA LEU A 89 10.26 13.85 1.83
C LEU A 89 9.24 14.49 2.77
N THR A 90 8.14 13.78 3.03
CA THR A 90 7.13 14.19 4.01
C THR A 90 6.83 13.09 4.99
N ILE A 91 6.81 13.43 6.29
CA ILE A 91 6.46 12.52 7.38
C ILE A 91 5.08 12.91 7.91
N HIS A 92 4.19 11.92 7.97
CA HIS A 92 2.83 12.06 8.42
C HIS A 92 2.58 11.17 9.62
N CYS A 93 1.78 11.66 10.57
CA CYS A 93 1.17 10.83 11.60
C CYS A 93 -0.31 10.62 11.29
N MET A 94 -0.84 9.46 11.68
CA MET A 94 -2.24 9.13 11.51
C MET A 94 -3.02 9.39 12.80
N ILE A 95 -4.02 10.28 12.74
CA ILE A 95 -5.02 10.46 13.79
C ILE A 95 -6.33 9.87 13.29
N GLU A 96 -6.80 8.79 13.91
CA GLU A 96 -7.95 8.02 13.42
C GLU A 96 -7.76 7.61 11.94
N ASN A 97 -8.51 8.23 11.02
CA ASN A 97 -8.42 8.03 9.57
C ASN A 97 -7.79 9.23 8.82
N HIS A 98 -7.28 10.21 9.54
CA HIS A 98 -6.72 11.45 8.98
C HIS A 98 -5.20 11.40 8.99
N SER A 99 -4.61 11.66 7.83
CA SER A 99 -3.16 11.77 7.66
C SER A 99 -2.74 13.22 7.83
N ILE A 100 -1.94 13.50 8.85
CA ILE A 100 -1.47 14.84 9.19
C ILE A 100 0.03 14.95 8.90
N PRO A 101 0.45 15.74 7.88
CA PRO A 101 1.85 16.01 7.61
C PRO A 101 2.43 16.91 8.69
N ILE A 102 3.46 16.41 9.37
CA ILE A 102 4.07 17.10 10.52
C ILE A 102 5.49 17.59 10.23
N VAL A 103 6.21 16.93 9.31
CA VAL A 103 7.57 17.31 8.91
C VAL A 103 7.72 17.25 7.40
N TYR A 104 8.40 18.26 6.85
CA TYR A 104 8.69 18.40 5.42
C TYR A 104 10.21 18.57 5.25
N ILE A 105 10.82 17.80 4.37
CA ILE A 105 12.27 17.79 4.20
C ILE A 105 12.60 17.93 2.70
N LEU A 106 13.21 19.05 2.34
CA LEU A 106 13.76 19.23 0.99
C LEU A 106 15.21 18.75 0.99
N MET A 107 15.50 17.73 0.18
CA MET A 107 16.76 16.99 0.22
C MET A 107 17.51 17.07 -1.12
N GLU A 108 18.84 17.16 -1.09
CA GLU A 108 19.69 17.08 -2.29
C GLU A 108 19.97 15.64 -2.76
N SER A 109 19.68 14.64 -1.94
CA SER A 109 19.99 13.24 -2.20
C SER A 109 18.96 12.32 -1.54
N LYS A 110 18.81 11.12 -2.12
CA LYS A 110 18.01 10.00 -1.58
C LYS A 110 18.86 8.84 -1.09
N SER A 111 20.14 9.10 -0.78
CA SER A 111 21.02 8.08 -0.24
C SER A 111 20.61 7.72 1.18
N ARG A 112 21.01 6.52 1.62
CA ARG A 112 20.84 6.09 3.01
C ARG A 112 21.49 7.07 3.99
N ASN A 113 22.69 7.58 3.67
CA ASN A 113 23.39 8.58 4.47
C ASN A 113 22.57 9.86 4.67
N SER A 114 21.95 10.37 3.60
CA SER A 114 21.09 11.56 3.68
C SER A 114 19.86 11.31 4.56
N TYR A 115 19.19 10.16 4.38
CA TYR A 115 18.04 9.80 5.21
C TYR A 115 18.42 9.59 6.68
N ASP A 116 19.55 8.94 6.97
CA ASP A 116 20.04 8.72 8.34
C ASP A 116 20.27 10.04 9.07
N CYS A 117 20.94 11.00 8.43
CA CYS A 117 21.14 12.34 8.98
C CYS A 117 19.82 13.07 9.24
N VAL A 118 18.89 13.01 8.29
CA VAL A 118 17.56 13.62 8.44
C VAL A 118 16.77 12.98 9.57
N MET A 119 16.66 11.64 9.61
CA MET A 119 15.84 10.95 10.60
C MET A 119 16.41 11.06 12.01
N ARG A 120 17.74 11.08 12.16
CA ARG A 120 18.38 11.39 13.45
C ARG A 120 17.97 12.78 13.93
N PHE A 121 18.10 13.80 13.08
CA PHE A 121 17.68 15.16 13.43
C PHE A 121 16.20 15.23 13.79
N VAL A 122 15.33 14.62 12.99
CA VAL A 122 13.88 14.61 13.23
C VAL A 122 13.55 13.94 14.56
N LYS A 123 14.13 12.77 14.86
CA LYS A 123 13.91 12.08 16.12
C LYS A 123 14.40 12.89 17.31
N ASP A 124 15.63 13.38 17.26
CA ASP A 124 16.25 14.01 18.43
C ASP A 124 15.62 15.38 18.74
N ASN A 125 15.19 16.12 17.71
CA ASN A 125 14.78 17.52 17.86
C ASN A 125 13.27 17.75 17.70
N LEU A 126 12.58 16.93 16.91
CA LEU A 126 11.16 17.15 16.58
C LEU A 126 10.25 16.11 17.21
N LEU A 127 10.68 14.84 17.28
CA LEU A 127 9.88 13.70 17.70
C LEU A 127 10.55 12.86 18.82
N PRO A 128 11.13 13.47 19.87
CA PRO A 128 11.97 12.75 20.85
C PRO A 128 11.21 11.68 21.62
N ASN A 129 9.91 11.88 21.84
CA ASN A 129 9.06 10.99 22.64
C ASN A 129 8.06 10.19 21.78
N LEU A 130 8.15 10.24 20.45
CA LEU A 130 7.23 9.50 19.59
C LEU A 130 7.57 8.00 19.60
N THR A 131 6.64 7.19 20.11
CA THR A 131 6.66 5.74 19.96
C THR A 131 5.83 5.35 18.75
N VAL A 132 6.44 4.60 17.82
CA VAL A 132 5.78 4.14 16.60
C VAL A 132 5.59 2.63 16.69
N GLU A 133 4.37 2.16 16.46
CA GLU A 133 4.02 0.74 16.37
C GLU A 133 3.91 0.26 14.92
N VAL A 134 3.52 1.15 14.00
CA VAL A 134 3.34 0.81 12.59
C VAL A 134 3.94 1.88 11.69
N ILE A 135 4.74 1.45 10.72
CA ILE A 135 5.30 2.30 9.66
C ILE A 135 4.77 1.81 8.31
N ILE A 136 4.18 2.72 7.53
CA ILE A 136 3.79 2.46 6.15
C ILE A 136 4.52 3.42 5.22
N THR A 137 5.28 2.86 4.28
CA THR A 137 5.95 3.60 3.21
C THR A 137 5.99 2.75 1.95
N ASP A 138 6.59 3.24 0.87
CA ASP A 138 6.77 2.47 -0.34
C ASP A 138 7.88 1.40 -0.18
N TYR A 139 8.50 0.95 -1.27
CA TYR A 139 9.56 -0.06 -1.23
C TYR A 139 10.96 0.55 -1.47
N GLU A 140 11.14 1.86 -1.25
CA GLU A 140 12.45 2.47 -1.32
C GLU A 140 13.36 1.96 -0.20
N VAL A 141 14.39 1.18 -0.58
CA VAL A 141 15.28 0.47 0.35
C VAL A 141 15.97 1.42 1.33
N ALA A 142 16.48 2.55 0.84
CA ALA A 142 17.21 3.50 1.69
C ALA A 142 16.30 4.11 2.76
N LEU A 143 15.13 4.62 2.38
CA LEU A 143 14.16 5.17 3.33
C LEU A 143 13.65 4.10 4.31
N ARG A 144 13.29 2.91 3.82
CA ARG A 144 12.87 1.77 4.64
C ARG A 144 13.88 1.46 5.73
N ASP A 145 15.13 1.22 5.35
CA ASP A 145 16.15 0.74 6.28
C ASP A 145 16.41 1.79 7.38
N VAL A 146 16.40 3.08 7.02
CA VAL A 146 16.52 4.17 7.99
C VAL A 146 15.31 4.22 8.92
N LEU A 147 14.08 4.11 8.41
CA LEU A 147 12.88 4.10 9.26
C LEU A 147 12.86 2.91 10.23
N ILE A 148 13.24 1.71 9.78
CA ILE A 148 13.36 0.53 10.64
C ILE A 148 14.40 0.75 11.74
N SER A 149 15.59 1.27 11.39
CA SER A 149 16.64 1.55 12.39
C SER A 149 16.24 2.67 13.36
N SER A 150 15.44 3.63 12.88
CA SER A 150 14.93 4.74 13.67
C SER A 150 13.84 4.30 14.65
N PHE A 151 13.07 3.25 14.33
CA PHE A 151 11.99 2.73 15.16
C PHE A 151 12.02 1.19 15.21
N PRO A 152 13.00 0.59 15.92
CA PRO A 152 13.25 -0.86 15.84
C PRO A 152 12.12 -1.74 16.41
N GLY A 153 11.22 -1.18 17.21
CA GLY A 153 10.01 -1.87 17.71
C GLY A 153 8.78 -1.75 16.80
N ALA A 154 8.83 -0.90 15.77
CA ALA A 154 7.70 -0.70 14.88
C ALA A 154 7.59 -1.85 13.87
N ARG A 155 6.37 -2.29 13.60
CA ARG A 155 6.07 -3.13 12.44
C ARG A 155 6.17 -2.28 11.18
N TYR A 156 7.15 -2.59 10.34
CA TYR A 156 7.21 -2.07 8.99
C TYR A 156 6.24 -2.81 8.07
N ALA A 157 5.52 -2.08 7.23
CA ALA A 157 4.71 -2.65 6.16
C ALA A 157 4.86 -1.83 4.87
N GLY A 158 5.20 -2.51 3.78
CA GLY A 158 5.24 -1.91 2.46
C GLY A 158 3.83 -1.59 1.94
N CYS A 159 3.70 -0.50 1.20
CA CYS A 159 2.42 -0.09 0.64
C CYS A 159 1.87 -1.12 -0.36
N TRP A 160 0.67 -1.65 -0.09
CA TRP A 160 0.00 -2.63 -0.95
C TRP A 160 -0.34 -2.08 -2.34
N PHE A 161 -0.63 -0.78 -2.45
CA PHE A 161 -0.86 -0.13 -3.74
C PHE A 161 0.40 -0.13 -4.61
N HIS A 162 1.54 0.24 -4.03
CA HIS A 162 2.84 0.20 -4.70
C HIS A 162 3.25 -1.22 -5.10
N HIS A 163 2.98 -2.22 -4.25
CA HIS A 163 3.14 -3.63 -4.61
C HIS A 163 2.33 -3.99 -5.86
N ASN A 164 1.03 -3.69 -5.86
CA ASN A 164 0.16 -4.02 -7.00
C ASN A 164 0.58 -3.30 -8.29
N GLN A 165 1.03 -2.05 -8.17
CA GLN A 165 1.56 -1.29 -9.29
C GLN A 165 2.85 -1.92 -9.86
N ALA A 166 3.77 -2.34 -9.00
CA ALA A 166 5.00 -3.00 -9.42
C ALA A 166 4.75 -4.38 -10.05
N VAL A 167 3.84 -5.18 -9.49
CA VAL A 167 3.41 -6.47 -10.08
C VAL A 167 2.77 -6.25 -11.46
N TRP A 168 1.89 -5.26 -11.60
CA TRP A 168 1.28 -4.88 -12.88
C TRP A 168 2.34 -4.46 -13.91
N ARG A 169 3.23 -3.54 -13.54
CA ARG A 169 4.32 -3.06 -14.42
C ARG A 169 5.20 -4.20 -14.88
N LYS A 170 5.55 -5.12 -13.97
CA LYS A 170 6.36 -6.28 -14.33
C LYS A 170 5.62 -7.19 -15.31
N MET A 171 4.36 -7.52 -15.05
CA MET A 171 3.52 -8.29 -15.98
C MET A 171 3.51 -7.65 -17.38
N ASN A 172 3.29 -6.34 -17.45
CA ASN A 172 3.25 -5.62 -18.72
C ASN A 172 4.61 -5.64 -19.44
N SER A 173 5.71 -5.37 -18.71
CA SER A 173 7.08 -5.40 -19.27
C SER A 173 7.53 -6.77 -19.77
N LEU A 174 6.87 -7.85 -19.32
CA LEU A 174 7.15 -9.21 -19.76
C LEU A 174 6.35 -9.60 -21.01
N GLY A 175 5.50 -8.71 -21.54
CA GLY A 175 4.72 -8.92 -22.75
C GLY A 175 3.40 -9.69 -22.54
N TYR A 176 2.94 -9.85 -21.30
CA TYR A 176 1.77 -10.68 -21.00
C TYR A 176 0.41 -9.97 -21.21
N LEU A 177 0.40 -8.71 -21.65
CA LEU A 177 -0.84 -7.92 -21.79
C LEU A 177 -1.90 -8.61 -22.67
N HIS A 178 -1.50 -9.10 -23.86
CA HIS A 178 -2.42 -9.80 -24.75
C HIS A 178 -2.97 -11.08 -24.12
N HIS A 179 -2.09 -11.89 -23.53
CA HIS A 179 -2.49 -13.13 -22.84
C HIS A 179 -3.47 -12.87 -21.70
N LEU A 180 -3.24 -11.83 -20.89
CA LEU A 180 -4.20 -11.43 -19.86
C LEU A 180 -5.50 -10.91 -20.45
N ASN A 181 -5.48 -10.28 -21.62
CA ASN A 181 -6.71 -9.79 -22.25
C ASN A 181 -7.60 -10.93 -22.75
N THR A 182 -7.00 -12.03 -23.22
CA THR A 182 -7.72 -13.17 -23.83
C THR A 182 -7.94 -14.37 -22.90
N ASN A 183 -7.24 -14.44 -21.76
CA ASN A 183 -7.33 -15.57 -20.82
C ASN A 183 -7.76 -15.12 -19.41
N ASP A 184 -8.96 -15.56 -18.99
CA ASP A 184 -9.56 -15.27 -17.68
C ASP A 184 -8.75 -15.86 -16.51
N ASN A 185 -8.19 -17.05 -16.69
CA ASN A 185 -7.34 -17.69 -15.68
C ASN A 185 -6.02 -16.94 -15.52
N ALA A 186 -5.44 -16.40 -16.59
CA ALA A 186 -4.26 -15.53 -16.51
C ALA A 186 -4.56 -14.24 -15.72
N ARG A 187 -5.73 -13.62 -15.93
CA ARG A 187 -6.17 -12.48 -15.11
C ARG A 187 -6.40 -12.87 -13.66
N LYS A 188 -6.94 -14.07 -13.42
CA LYS A 188 -7.15 -14.60 -12.06
C LYS A 188 -5.81 -14.78 -11.35
N VAL A 189 -4.81 -15.39 -11.98
CA VAL A 189 -3.44 -15.50 -11.43
C VAL A 189 -2.88 -14.13 -11.04
N LEU A 190 -2.98 -13.12 -11.92
CA LEU A 190 -2.52 -11.76 -11.61
C LEU A 190 -3.22 -11.19 -10.35
N LYS A 191 -4.56 -11.28 -10.28
CA LYS A 191 -5.32 -10.75 -9.14
C LYS A 191 -5.05 -11.49 -7.84
N LEU A 192 -4.76 -12.80 -7.90
CA LEU A 192 -4.34 -13.60 -6.76
C LEU A 192 -2.96 -13.17 -6.26
N LEU A 193 -1.99 -12.95 -7.16
CA LEU A 193 -0.68 -12.39 -6.79
C LEU A 193 -0.81 -11.01 -6.15
N MET A 194 -1.69 -10.14 -6.67
CA MET A 194 -2.00 -8.84 -6.04
C MET A 194 -2.66 -8.97 -4.67
N SER A 195 -3.28 -10.11 -4.35
CA SER A 195 -3.97 -10.34 -3.07
C SER A 195 -3.11 -11.07 -2.05
N LEU A 196 -1.97 -11.63 -2.46
CA LEU A 196 -1.05 -12.34 -1.58
C LEU A 196 -0.58 -11.52 -0.36
N PRO A 197 -0.28 -10.21 -0.45
CA PRO A 197 0.07 -9.37 0.70
C PRO A 197 -1.01 -9.27 1.79
N LEU A 198 -2.25 -9.66 1.49
CA LEU A 198 -3.36 -9.62 2.45
C LEU A 198 -3.38 -10.84 3.38
N LEU A 199 -2.66 -11.92 3.03
CA LEU A 199 -2.45 -13.07 3.91
C LEU A 199 -1.47 -12.73 5.03
N PRO A 200 -1.54 -13.42 6.19
CA PRO A 200 -0.45 -13.38 7.16
C PRO A 200 0.88 -13.76 6.51
N ALA A 201 1.97 -13.12 6.92
CA ALA A 201 3.31 -13.34 6.37
C ALA A 201 3.69 -14.84 6.31
N ARG A 202 3.37 -15.60 7.37
CA ARG A 202 3.64 -17.06 7.46
C ARG A 202 2.92 -17.91 6.40
N ASP A 203 1.80 -17.42 5.86
CA ASP A 203 0.94 -18.16 4.94
C ASP A 203 1.15 -17.73 3.48
N MET A 204 1.94 -16.67 3.23
CA MET A 204 2.16 -16.13 1.88
C MET A 204 2.89 -17.11 0.96
N GLU A 205 3.87 -17.86 1.45
CA GLU A 205 4.57 -18.86 0.64
C GLU A 205 3.61 -19.97 0.18
N ASN A 206 2.83 -20.52 1.11
CA ASN A 206 1.79 -21.49 0.79
C ASN A 206 0.77 -20.92 -0.20
N GLY A 207 0.30 -19.68 0.03
CA GLY A 207 -0.58 -18.99 -0.91
C GLY A 207 0.01 -18.86 -2.32
N TYR A 208 1.31 -18.59 -2.44
CA TYR A 208 2.00 -18.54 -3.73
C TYR A 208 2.08 -19.92 -4.41
N LEU A 209 2.36 -20.98 -3.66
CA LEU A 209 2.37 -22.36 -4.18
C LEU A 209 0.99 -22.74 -4.76
N LEU A 210 -0.10 -22.38 -4.07
CA LEU A 210 -1.46 -22.58 -4.56
C LEU A 210 -1.71 -21.86 -5.89
N ILE A 211 -1.24 -20.61 -6.02
CA ILE A 211 -1.36 -19.83 -7.26
C ILE A 211 -0.57 -20.48 -8.40
N ARG A 212 0.62 -21.00 -8.12
CA ARG A 212 1.46 -21.68 -9.11
C ARG A 212 0.82 -23.00 -9.57
N ALA A 213 0.26 -23.78 -8.65
CA ALA A 213 -0.49 -24.99 -8.97
C ALA A 213 -1.72 -24.68 -9.83
N PHE A 214 -2.48 -23.64 -9.47
CA PHE A 214 -3.60 -23.16 -10.28
C PHE A 214 -3.16 -22.78 -11.70
N ALA A 215 -2.08 -22.01 -11.84
CA ALA A 215 -1.59 -21.62 -13.16
C ALA A 215 -1.24 -22.83 -14.03
N ARG A 216 -0.54 -23.83 -13.45
CA ARG A 216 -0.17 -25.07 -14.14
C ARG A 216 -1.39 -25.87 -14.57
N ASN A 217 -2.36 -26.08 -13.68
CA ASN A 217 -3.52 -26.92 -13.96
C ASN A 217 -4.49 -26.31 -14.98
N HIS A 218 -4.49 -24.99 -15.11
CA HIS A 218 -5.31 -24.28 -16.08
C HIS A 218 -4.53 -23.82 -17.32
N ASP A 219 -3.37 -24.41 -17.57
CA ASP A 219 -2.52 -24.13 -18.74
C ASP A 219 -2.22 -22.61 -18.93
N VAL A 220 -1.92 -21.93 -17.82
CA VAL A 220 -1.59 -20.50 -17.78
C VAL A 220 -0.08 -20.31 -17.77
N HIS A 221 0.46 -19.81 -18.88
CA HIS A 221 1.90 -19.58 -19.06
C HIS A 221 2.35 -18.18 -18.59
N LEU A 222 2.64 -18.07 -17.30
CA LEU A 222 3.13 -16.84 -16.64
C LEU A 222 4.44 -17.05 -15.87
N GLU A 223 5.27 -18.00 -16.29
CA GLU A 223 6.44 -18.52 -15.58
C GLU A 223 7.44 -17.42 -15.21
N ARG A 224 7.69 -16.47 -16.13
CA ARG A 224 8.61 -15.34 -15.88
C ARG A 224 8.08 -14.40 -14.80
N LEU A 225 6.76 -14.18 -14.75
CA LEU A 225 6.12 -13.34 -13.75
C LEU A 225 6.10 -14.05 -12.39
N LEU A 226 5.74 -15.33 -12.36
CA LEU A 226 5.74 -16.15 -11.15
C LEU A 226 7.14 -16.25 -10.55
N SER A 227 8.16 -16.51 -11.38
CA SER A 227 9.57 -16.57 -10.94
C SER A 227 10.11 -15.21 -10.47
N TYR A 228 9.64 -14.11 -11.07
CA TYR A 228 9.94 -12.78 -10.55
C TYR A 228 9.29 -12.57 -9.17
N TYR A 229 8.02 -12.96 -9.02
CA TYR A 229 7.28 -12.74 -7.80
C TYR A 229 7.93 -13.46 -6.61
N GLU A 230 8.27 -14.74 -6.78
CA GLU A 230 8.97 -15.51 -5.75
C GLU A 230 10.31 -14.88 -5.39
N ARG A 231 11.18 -14.65 -6.37
CA ARG A 231 12.52 -14.12 -6.12
C ARG A 231 12.49 -12.73 -5.48
N TYR A 232 11.66 -11.82 -5.97
CA TYR A 232 11.66 -10.44 -5.50
C TYR A 232 10.80 -10.26 -4.23
N TRP A 233 9.51 -10.61 -4.28
CA TRP A 233 8.59 -10.31 -3.19
C TRP A 233 8.71 -11.27 -2.01
N LEU A 234 8.90 -12.57 -2.27
CA LEU A 234 9.01 -13.56 -1.20
C LEU A 234 10.44 -13.74 -0.68
N ARG A 235 11.47 -13.62 -1.53
CA ARG A 235 12.87 -13.81 -1.10
C ARG A 235 13.61 -12.50 -0.82
N SER A 236 13.61 -11.53 -1.75
CA SER A 236 14.39 -10.29 -1.57
C SER A 236 13.75 -9.29 -0.60
N ILE A 237 12.44 -9.02 -0.73
CA ILE A 237 11.72 -8.11 0.17
C ILE A 237 11.23 -8.84 1.42
N GLY A 238 10.66 -10.03 1.23
CA GLY A 238 10.26 -10.94 2.31
C GLY A 238 8.81 -10.74 2.77
N PRO A 239 8.09 -11.82 3.15
CA PRO A 239 6.69 -11.76 3.57
C PRO A 239 6.41 -10.83 4.75
N GLN A 240 7.37 -10.67 5.67
CA GLN A 240 7.21 -9.81 6.85
C GLN A 240 7.04 -8.33 6.49
N VAL A 241 7.71 -7.90 5.42
CA VAL A 241 7.65 -6.53 4.91
C VAL A 241 6.46 -6.35 3.98
N VAL A 242 6.17 -7.35 3.13
CA VAL A 242 5.10 -7.26 2.13
C VAL A 242 3.72 -7.44 2.76
N SER A 243 3.58 -8.26 3.81
CA SER A 243 2.28 -8.56 4.42
C SER A 243 1.70 -7.35 5.14
N VAL A 244 0.54 -6.91 4.66
CA VAL A 244 -0.28 -5.86 5.28
C VAL A 244 -1.43 -6.45 6.09
N HIS A 245 -1.37 -7.75 6.41
CA HIS A 245 -2.40 -8.46 7.14
C HIS A 245 -2.64 -7.88 8.54
N GLY A 246 -3.91 -7.72 8.89
CA GLY A 246 -4.34 -7.18 10.18
C GLY A 246 -4.14 -5.67 10.35
N LEU A 247 -3.54 -4.98 9.36
CA LEU A 247 -3.35 -3.53 9.45
C LEU A 247 -4.64 -2.78 9.08
N PRO A 248 -5.03 -1.73 9.84
CA PRO A 248 -6.22 -0.94 9.52
C PRO A 248 -6.04 -0.21 8.17
N ARG A 249 -4.83 0.23 7.88
CA ARG A 249 -4.40 0.85 6.63
C ARG A 249 -3.38 -0.04 5.93
N ARG A 250 -3.50 -0.14 4.61
CA ARG A 250 -2.71 -1.03 3.75
C ARG A 250 -1.97 -0.27 2.63
N THR A 251 -2.30 1.01 2.44
CA THR A 251 -1.75 1.86 1.38
C THR A 251 -1.34 3.21 1.96
N ASN A 252 -0.41 3.89 1.28
CA ASN A 252 0.03 5.25 1.60
C ASN A 252 -0.67 6.31 0.71
N ASN A 253 -1.84 5.99 0.13
CA ASN A 253 -2.59 6.87 -0.79
C ASN A 253 -2.84 8.28 -0.21
N ASN A 254 -2.87 8.40 1.12
CA ASN A 254 -3.06 9.66 1.81
C ASN A 254 -1.92 10.63 1.47
N ILE A 255 -0.68 10.13 1.44
CA ILE A 255 0.50 10.94 1.11
C ILE A 255 0.55 11.25 -0.38
N GLU A 256 0.25 10.28 -1.26
CA GLU A 256 0.14 10.56 -2.71
C GLU A 256 -0.91 11.65 -3.00
N SER A 257 -2.07 11.57 -2.34
CA SER A 257 -3.13 12.57 -2.45
C SER A 257 -2.65 13.93 -1.95
N PHE A 258 -1.89 13.95 -0.86
CA PHE A 258 -1.26 15.15 -0.32
C PHE A 258 -0.25 15.77 -1.30
N HIS A 259 0.66 14.98 -1.88
CA HIS A 259 1.62 15.45 -2.89
C HIS A 259 0.92 15.95 -4.15
N ASN A 260 -0.17 15.30 -4.56
CA ASN A 260 -0.98 15.78 -5.68
C ASN A 260 -1.69 17.10 -5.36
N ALA A 261 -2.23 17.27 -4.15
CA ALA A 261 -2.81 18.52 -3.71
C ALA A 261 -1.77 19.66 -3.70
N LEU A 262 -0.54 19.38 -3.25
CA LEU A 262 0.59 20.30 -3.37
C LEU A 262 0.86 20.67 -4.83
N ARG A 263 0.98 19.69 -5.72
CA ARG A 263 1.19 19.91 -7.15
C ARG A 263 0.11 20.81 -7.77
N LEU A 264 -1.16 20.55 -7.46
CA LEU A 264 -2.28 21.37 -7.94
C LEU A 264 -2.19 22.80 -7.40
N LYS A 265 -1.85 22.96 -6.11
CA LYS A 265 -1.67 24.28 -5.47
C LYS A 265 -0.51 25.08 -6.10
N PHE A 266 0.54 24.41 -6.56
CA PHE A 266 1.64 25.04 -7.28
C PHE A 266 1.28 25.48 -8.70
N SER A 267 0.30 24.83 -9.33
CA SER A 267 -0.14 25.08 -10.72
C SER A 267 0.92 24.89 -11.81
N VAL A 268 2.17 24.58 -11.43
CA VAL A 268 3.29 24.25 -12.33
C VAL A 268 4.08 23.09 -11.76
N ALA A 269 4.73 22.32 -12.63
CA ALA A 269 5.80 21.43 -12.22
C ALA A 269 6.98 22.29 -11.77
N HIS A 270 7.53 22.03 -10.58
CA HIS A 270 8.64 22.74 -9.98
C HIS A 270 8.41 24.26 -9.76
N PRO A 271 7.78 24.67 -8.64
CA PRO A 271 7.55 26.10 -8.35
C PRO A 271 8.86 26.85 -8.06
N SER A 272 8.81 28.19 -8.07
CA SER A 272 9.90 28.98 -7.50
C SER A 272 10.02 28.72 -5.98
N LEU A 273 11.23 28.79 -5.43
CA LEU A 273 11.49 28.59 -3.99
C LEU A 273 10.54 29.37 -3.07
N TRP A 274 10.25 30.63 -3.38
CA TRP A 274 9.39 31.46 -2.52
C TRP A 274 7.93 30.99 -2.52
N VAL A 275 7.44 30.52 -3.67
CA VAL A 275 6.09 29.93 -3.78
C VAL A 275 6.04 28.59 -3.06
N PHE A 276 7.11 27.80 -3.16
CA PHE A 276 7.26 26.55 -2.42
C PHE A 276 7.14 26.78 -0.90
N LEU A 277 7.93 27.69 -0.33
CA LEU A 277 7.93 27.99 1.09
C LEU A 277 6.56 28.53 1.57
N ASP A 278 5.94 29.45 0.81
CA ASP A 278 4.62 30.02 1.11
C ASP A 278 3.51 28.95 1.11
N ALA A 279 3.59 27.99 0.19
CA ALA A 279 2.62 26.91 0.12
C ALA A 279 2.76 25.93 1.28
N LEU A 280 4.00 25.57 1.67
CA LEU A 280 4.24 24.67 2.80
C LEU A 280 3.78 25.29 4.12
N THR A 281 4.10 26.56 4.38
CA THR A 281 3.65 27.24 5.60
C THR A 281 2.12 27.34 5.64
N SER A 282 1.50 27.76 4.53
CA SER A 282 0.04 27.82 4.42
C SER A 282 -0.63 26.46 4.62
N LEU A 283 -0.01 25.39 4.15
CA LEU A 283 -0.51 24.03 4.29
C LEU A 283 -0.41 23.54 5.74
N SER A 284 0.74 23.75 6.39
CA SER A 284 0.89 23.48 7.82
C SER A 284 -0.17 24.22 8.64
N THR A 285 -0.44 25.49 8.34
CA THR A 285 -1.50 26.27 8.98
C THR A 285 -2.89 25.65 8.76
N SER A 286 -3.20 25.17 7.55
CA SER A 286 -4.49 24.50 7.29
C SER A 286 -4.65 23.20 8.09
N TYR A 287 -3.57 22.48 8.36
CA TYR A 287 -3.62 21.25 9.17
C TYR A 287 -3.84 21.50 10.66
N HIS A 288 -3.59 22.71 11.17
CA HIS A 288 -4.07 23.09 12.51
C HIS A 288 -5.60 23.11 12.57
N LEU A 289 -6.28 23.60 11.53
CA LEU A 289 -7.74 23.59 11.45
C LEU A 289 -8.26 22.16 11.39
N VAL A 290 -7.61 21.29 10.61
CA VAL A 290 -7.94 19.86 10.55
C VAL A 290 -7.80 19.22 11.93
N ASN A 291 -6.68 19.46 12.64
CA ASN A 291 -6.46 18.92 13.97
C ASN A 291 -7.51 19.44 14.99
N GLN A 292 -7.83 20.73 14.95
CA GLN A 292 -8.86 21.32 15.81
C GLN A 292 -10.25 20.75 15.51
N GLN A 293 -10.58 20.51 14.25
CA GLN A 293 -11.81 19.86 13.85
C GLN A 293 -11.88 18.44 14.42
N ILE A 294 -10.80 17.66 14.34
CA ILE A 294 -10.73 16.31 14.92
C ILE A 294 -10.92 16.33 16.44
N LEU A 295 -10.23 17.25 17.14
CA LEU A 295 -10.39 17.43 18.60
C LEU A 295 -11.84 17.76 19.00
N ASN A 296 -12.56 18.49 18.14
CA ASN A 296 -13.97 18.83 18.34
C ASN A 296 -14.93 17.76 17.79
N HIS A 297 -14.45 16.56 17.49
CA HIS A 297 -15.22 15.45 16.90
C HIS A 297 -15.92 15.79 15.57
N LEU A 298 -15.40 16.78 14.84
CA LEU A 298 -15.82 17.12 13.48
C LEU A 298 -15.06 16.28 12.46
N ARG A 299 -15.64 16.16 11.25
CA ARG A 299 -15.05 15.43 10.13
C ARG A 299 -14.42 16.40 9.13
N PRO A 300 -13.09 16.60 9.15
CA PRO A 300 -12.41 17.60 8.29
C PRO A 300 -12.28 17.16 6.83
N THR A 301 -12.28 15.86 6.55
CA THR A 301 -12.09 15.33 5.19
C THR A 301 -13.36 14.72 4.63
N ARG A 302 -13.46 14.72 3.29
CA ARG A 302 -14.56 14.06 2.57
C ARG A 302 -14.65 12.58 2.92
N HIS A 303 -15.86 12.03 2.80
CA HIS A 303 -16.10 10.61 2.94
C HIS A 303 -15.20 9.78 2.02
N VAL A 304 -14.61 8.72 2.59
CA VAL A 304 -13.92 7.71 1.81
C VAL A 304 -14.94 7.12 0.82
N ARG A 305 -14.61 7.11 -0.48
CA ARG A 305 -15.54 6.62 -1.51
C ARG A 305 -16.01 5.20 -1.17
N THR A 306 -17.30 4.94 -1.31
CA THR A 306 -17.98 3.69 -0.92
C THR A 306 -17.28 2.43 -1.44
N LYS A 307 -16.73 2.47 -2.66
CA LYS A 307 -15.96 1.34 -3.23
C LYS A 307 -14.74 0.94 -2.38
N PHE A 308 -14.04 1.89 -1.77
CA PHE A 308 -12.87 1.61 -0.94
C PHE A 308 -13.27 1.09 0.44
N LEU A 309 -14.41 1.57 0.97
CA LEU A 309 -15.02 1.03 2.18
C LEU A 309 -15.47 -0.42 1.96
N ALA A 310 -16.16 -0.71 0.85
CA ALA A 310 -16.59 -2.04 0.48
C ALA A 310 -15.40 -3.02 0.31
N ASN A 311 -14.32 -2.58 -0.33
CA ASN A 311 -13.10 -3.38 -0.42
C ASN A 311 -12.47 -3.63 0.95
N SER A 312 -12.41 -2.62 1.81
CA SER A 312 -11.87 -2.77 3.18
C SER A 312 -12.73 -3.72 4.01
N HIS A 313 -14.06 -3.63 3.89
CA HIS A 313 -15.00 -4.55 4.54
C HIS A 313 -14.82 -5.98 4.04
N ARG A 314 -14.64 -6.18 2.72
CA ARG A 314 -14.37 -7.50 2.13
C ARG A 314 -13.09 -8.11 2.70
N ILE A 315 -12.01 -7.34 2.79
CA ILE A 315 -10.73 -7.80 3.34
C ILE A 315 -10.89 -8.14 4.84
N LYS A 316 -11.56 -7.26 5.60
CA LYS A 316 -11.80 -7.47 7.03
C LYS A 316 -12.60 -8.77 7.27
N TYR A 317 -13.72 -8.93 6.59
CA TYR A 317 -14.55 -10.12 6.71
C TYR A 317 -13.80 -11.39 6.29
N ALA A 318 -13.07 -11.37 5.17
CA ALA A 318 -12.24 -12.51 4.77
C ALA A 318 -11.15 -12.82 5.81
N THR A 319 -10.55 -11.79 6.42
CA THR A 319 -9.54 -11.94 7.48
C THR A 319 -10.12 -12.62 8.71
N GLU A 320 -11.28 -12.18 9.18
CA GLU A 320 -11.96 -12.77 10.35
C GLU A 320 -12.30 -14.24 10.11
N GLN A 321 -12.91 -14.55 8.96
CA GLN A 321 -13.25 -15.93 8.59
C GLN A 321 -12.01 -16.82 8.48
N TYR A 322 -10.92 -16.30 7.93
CA TYR A 322 -9.65 -17.03 7.80
C TYR A 322 -9.02 -17.29 9.17
N GLN A 323 -9.00 -16.29 10.06
CA GLN A 323 -8.47 -16.43 11.42
C GLN A 323 -9.26 -17.44 12.25
N LEU A 324 -10.58 -17.52 12.04
CA LEU A 324 -11.45 -18.52 12.67
C LEU A 324 -11.35 -19.92 12.02
N GLY A 325 -10.52 -20.10 10.98
CA GLY A 325 -10.39 -21.37 10.26
C GLY A 325 -11.62 -21.74 9.42
N GLN A 326 -12.53 -20.79 9.18
CA GLN A 326 -13.77 -21.01 8.44
C GLN A 326 -13.55 -21.01 6.92
N ILE A 327 -12.45 -20.39 6.46
CA ILE A 327 -12.04 -20.43 5.07
C ILE A 327 -10.57 -20.80 4.94
N SER A 328 -10.21 -21.48 3.85
CA SER A 328 -8.82 -21.81 3.51
C SER A 328 -8.04 -20.60 2.98
N ILE A 329 -6.71 -20.76 2.85
CA ILE A 329 -5.83 -19.78 2.19
C ILE A 329 -6.33 -19.45 0.78
N TRP A 330 -6.74 -20.47 0.02
CA TRP A 330 -7.25 -20.29 -1.33
C TRP A 330 -8.55 -19.49 -1.37
N GLN A 331 -9.52 -19.84 -0.52
CA GLN A 331 -10.79 -19.12 -0.43
C GLN A 331 -10.58 -17.66 0.01
N PHE A 332 -9.63 -17.42 0.94
CA PHE A 332 -9.22 -16.08 1.31
C PHE A 332 -8.69 -15.31 0.09
N LEU A 333 -7.74 -15.87 -0.66
CA LEU A 333 -7.16 -15.24 -1.84
C LEU A 333 -8.20 -14.97 -2.92
N LEU A 334 -9.11 -15.91 -3.18
CA LEU A 334 -10.22 -15.74 -4.13
C LEU A 334 -11.11 -14.56 -3.71
N ARG A 335 -11.56 -14.51 -2.46
CA ARG A 335 -12.39 -13.40 -1.94
C ARG A 335 -11.65 -12.07 -2.06
N CYS A 336 -10.38 -12.03 -1.68
CA CYS A 336 -9.56 -10.83 -1.76
C CYS A 336 -9.24 -10.39 -3.19
N SER A 337 -9.19 -11.30 -4.17
CA SER A 337 -8.88 -11.00 -5.58
C SER A 337 -9.83 -9.98 -6.22
N TYR A 338 -11.08 -9.89 -5.73
CA TYR A 338 -12.06 -8.90 -6.20
C TYR A 338 -11.73 -7.46 -5.78
N THR A 339 -10.87 -7.29 -4.77
CA THR A 339 -10.50 -5.95 -4.27
C THR A 339 -9.58 -5.21 -5.23
N SER A 340 -8.78 -5.93 -6.04
CA SER A 340 -7.90 -5.36 -7.07
C SER A 340 -8.53 -5.35 -8.47
N ALA A 341 -9.70 -5.95 -8.67
CA ALA A 341 -10.34 -6.09 -9.99
C ALA A 341 -10.57 -4.74 -10.71
N ALA A 342 -11.09 -3.74 -10.01
CA ALA A 342 -11.31 -2.42 -10.61
C ALA A 342 -10.00 -1.71 -10.96
N TYR A 343 -8.92 -1.97 -10.21
CA TYR A 343 -7.59 -1.43 -10.52
C TYR A 343 -7.00 -2.11 -11.75
N GLU A 344 -7.00 -3.45 -11.78
CA GLU A 344 -6.56 -4.27 -12.92
C GLU A 344 -7.26 -3.84 -14.21
N LEU A 345 -8.59 -3.78 -14.21
CA LEU A 345 -9.38 -3.41 -15.39
C LEU A 345 -8.97 -2.03 -15.93
N ARG A 346 -8.83 -1.01 -15.06
CA ARG A 346 -8.42 0.33 -15.49
C ARG A 346 -7.04 0.32 -16.12
N GLN A 347 -6.08 -0.37 -15.51
CA GLN A 347 -4.73 -0.45 -16.04
C GLN A 347 -4.69 -1.19 -17.38
N ARG A 348 -5.43 -2.29 -17.51
CA ARG A 348 -5.53 -3.06 -18.76
C ARG A 348 -6.14 -2.24 -19.89
N THR A 349 -7.28 -1.59 -19.64
CA THR A 349 -7.92 -0.73 -20.64
C THR A 349 -7.00 0.41 -21.07
N TRP A 350 -6.27 1.03 -20.15
CA TRP A 350 -5.30 2.07 -20.49
C TRP A 350 -4.15 1.52 -21.35
N ALA A 351 -3.53 0.41 -20.94
CA ALA A 351 -2.41 -0.19 -21.67
C ALA A 351 -2.79 -0.64 -23.09
N LEU A 352 -3.97 -1.22 -23.27
CA LEU A 352 -4.49 -1.62 -24.59
C LEU A 352 -4.72 -0.41 -25.51
N ARG A 353 -5.20 0.72 -24.97
CA ARG A 353 -5.39 1.94 -25.75
C ARG A 353 -4.07 2.55 -26.20
N MET A 354 -3.05 2.54 -25.35
CA MET A 354 -1.71 3.02 -25.72
C MET A 354 -1.10 2.11 -26.78
N HIS A 355 -1.19 0.80 -26.61
CA HIS A 355 -0.66 -0.14 -27.59
C HIS A 355 -1.34 0.00 -28.97
N ASN A 356 -2.67 0.18 -29.00
CA ASN A 356 -3.37 0.43 -30.26
C ASN A 356 -2.99 1.78 -30.90
N ALA A 357 -2.75 2.82 -30.10
CA ALA A 357 -2.32 4.13 -30.61
C ALA A 357 -0.88 4.09 -31.18
N ASP A 358 0.00 3.26 -30.62
CA ASP A 358 1.35 3.04 -31.15
C ASP A 358 1.32 2.23 -32.46
N VAL A 359 0.43 1.22 -32.56
CA VAL A 359 0.25 0.41 -33.79
C VAL A 359 -0.32 1.24 -34.94
N ASP A 360 -1.21 2.21 -34.66
CA ASP A 360 -1.74 3.14 -35.67
C ASP A 360 -0.69 4.19 -36.12
N ALA A 361 0.37 4.40 -35.35
CA ALA A 361 1.47 5.32 -35.68
C ALA A 361 2.64 4.64 -36.43
N GLU A 362 2.77 3.31 -36.33
CA GLU A 362 3.83 2.53 -36.99
C GLU A 362 3.54 2.20 -38.48
N SER A 363 2.45 2.71 -39.08
CA SER A 363 2.19 2.53 -40.52
C SER A 363 3.00 3.45 -41.43
N ASP A 364 3.85 4.34 -40.90
CA ASP A 364 4.77 5.16 -41.68
C ASP A 364 6.16 5.22 -41.02
N HIS A 365 7.15 4.69 -41.76
CA HIS A 365 8.59 4.70 -41.53
C HIS A 365 9.23 3.54 -40.75
N ASN A 366 9.96 2.76 -41.55
CA ASN A 366 10.87 1.67 -41.20
C ASN A 366 12.16 2.23 -40.58
N VAL A 367 12.45 1.94 -39.30
CA VAL A 367 13.74 2.22 -38.65
C VAL A 367 14.21 0.98 -37.87
N PRO A 368 15.50 0.61 -37.92
CA PRO A 368 15.99 -0.66 -37.38
C PRO A 368 15.95 -0.73 -35.85
N ALA A 369 15.70 -1.94 -35.34
CA ALA A 369 15.73 -2.31 -33.94
C ALA A 369 17.16 -2.27 -33.39
N ASP A 370 17.53 -1.18 -32.73
CA ASP A 370 18.41 -1.17 -31.57
C ASP A 370 18.24 0.19 -30.85
N GLU A 371 18.08 0.14 -29.53
CA GLU A 371 17.88 1.27 -28.60
C GLU A 371 16.55 2.04 -28.74
N VAL A 372 15.45 1.47 -28.23
CA VAL A 372 14.25 2.25 -27.90
C VAL A 372 14.36 2.74 -26.44
N PRO A 373 14.38 4.06 -26.18
CA PRO A 373 14.39 4.61 -24.83
C PRO A 373 13.08 4.26 -24.10
N VAL A 374 13.20 3.74 -22.89
CA VAL A 374 12.08 3.47 -21.98
C VAL A 374 11.41 4.79 -21.59
N PRO A 375 10.11 5.02 -21.87
CA PRO A 375 9.43 6.20 -21.38
C PRO A 375 9.21 6.07 -19.87
N ASP A 376 9.87 6.90 -19.07
CA ASP A 376 9.74 6.96 -17.61
C ASP A 376 8.36 7.41 -17.10
N HIS A 377 7.37 7.62 -17.98
CA HIS A 377 6.12 8.31 -17.65
C HIS A 377 4.87 7.61 -18.19
N ILE A 378 4.06 7.11 -17.25
CA ILE A 378 2.61 7.04 -17.43
C ILE A 378 2.04 8.30 -16.74
N PRO A 379 1.35 9.20 -17.46
CA PRO A 379 0.66 10.31 -16.81
C PRO A 379 -0.42 9.77 -15.86
N ASN A 380 -0.45 10.30 -14.63
CA ASN A 380 -1.59 10.10 -13.73
C ASN A 380 -2.84 10.66 -14.41
N VAL A 381 -3.67 9.78 -14.97
CA VAL A 381 -4.95 10.16 -15.57
C VAL A 381 -5.82 10.75 -14.46
N ILE A 382 -6.17 12.02 -14.65
CA ILE A 382 -7.13 12.76 -13.85
C ILE A 382 -8.47 12.04 -13.97
N ASP A 383 -9.08 11.64 -12.85
CA ASP A 383 -10.47 11.16 -12.82
C ASP A 383 -11.35 12.21 -13.51
N PRO A 384 -12.16 11.86 -14.54
CA PRO A 384 -13.22 12.74 -14.99
C PRO A 384 -14.16 13.06 -13.82
N GLN A 385 -14.59 14.31 -13.72
CA GLN A 385 -15.54 14.80 -12.71
C GLN A 385 -16.79 13.88 -12.68
N PRO A 386 -17.30 13.51 -11.49
CA PRO A 386 -18.47 12.64 -11.41
C PRO A 386 -19.72 13.40 -11.88
N MET A 387 -20.47 12.79 -12.79
CA MET A 387 -21.88 13.10 -12.96
C MET A 387 -22.59 12.82 -11.63
N GLU A 388 -23.38 13.79 -11.17
CA GLU A 388 -24.21 13.73 -9.98
C GLU A 388 -25.04 12.44 -9.97
N ASN A 389 -24.93 11.64 -8.91
CA ASN A 389 -25.92 10.63 -8.58
C ASN A 389 -26.04 10.52 -7.06
N ASN A 390 -27.29 10.63 -6.62
CA ASN A 390 -27.79 10.86 -5.28
C ASN A 390 -27.09 10.10 -4.15
N ASP A 391 -26.62 10.87 -3.16
CA ASP A 391 -26.19 10.39 -1.85
C ASP A 391 -27.37 9.75 -1.11
N LEU A 392 -27.37 8.42 -1.01
CA LEU A 392 -28.16 7.70 0.00
C LEU A 392 -27.40 7.76 1.33
N GLN A 393 -27.91 8.58 2.25
CA GLN A 393 -27.50 8.62 3.65
C GLN A 393 -27.75 7.25 4.30
N LEU A 394 -26.67 6.60 4.75
CA LEU A 394 -26.75 5.54 5.75
C LEU A 394 -26.20 6.12 7.06
N ASP A 395 -27.11 6.37 7.99
CA ASP A 395 -26.81 6.87 9.33
C ASP A 395 -26.11 5.76 10.14
N LEU A 396 -24.88 6.06 10.59
CA LEU A 396 -24.01 5.12 11.30
C LEU A 396 -24.22 5.14 12.82
N ASN A 397 -25.23 5.85 13.32
CA ASN A 397 -25.47 6.03 14.77
C ASN A 397 -26.79 5.45 15.31
N GLN A 398 -27.52 4.60 14.58
CA GLN A 398 -28.63 3.86 15.19
C GLN A 398 -28.17 2.53 15.80
N PRO A 399 -28.33 2.31 17.12
CA PRO A 399 -28.22 0.97 17.69
C PRO A 399 -29.41 0.14 17.20
N PHE A 400 -29.14 -0.95 16.50
CA PHE A 400 -30.18 -1.90 16.10
C PHE A 400 -30.73 -2.57 17.36
N TYR A 401 -31.97 -2.24 17.72
CA TYR A 401 -32.76 -3.00 18.69
C TYR A 401 -32.85 -4.46 18.24
N ASN A 402 -32.56 -5.38 19.17
CA ASN A 402 -32.74 -6.81 18.98
C ASN A 402 -34.16 -7.11 18.49
N ALA A 403 -34.28 -7.90 17.42
CA ALA A 403 -35.56 -8.47 17.03
C ALA A 403 -36.12 -9.31 18.20
N PRO A 404 -37.44 -9.25 18.50
CA PRO A 404 -38.02 -9.99 19.61
C PRO A 404 -37.92 -11.50 19.33
N GLY A 405 -37.25 -12.25 20.20
CA GLY A 405 -37.20 -13.73 20.14
C GLY A 405 -35.82 -14.39 20.21
N SER A 406 -34.72 -13.63 20.30
CA SER A 406 -33.39 -14.22 20.50
C SER A 406 -33.06 -14.35 21.99
N PRO A 407 -32.59 -15.51 22.48
CA PRO A 407 -32.20 -15.65 23.88
C PRO A 407 -30.98 -14.74 24.20
N PRO A 408 -30.87 -14.22 25.43
CA PRO A 408 -29.83 -13.27 25.79
C PRO A 408 -28.44 -13.92 25.68
N ILE A 409 -27.52 -13.21 25.01
CA ILE A 409 -26.10 -13.54 24.95
C ILE A 409 -25.51 -13.36 26.36
N MET A 410 -25.21 -14.46 27.03
CA MET A 410 -24.37 -14.43 28.24
C MET A 410 -22.91 -14.23 27.80
N ASN A 411 -22.27 -13.17 28.31
CA ASN A 411 -20.82 -13.02 28.21
C ASN A 411 -20.15 -14.20 28.95
N PRO A 412 -19.22 -14.94 28.33
CA PRO A 412 -18.48 -15.97 29.05
C PRO A 412 -17.52 -15.31 30.05
N PRO A 413 -17.37 -15.85 31.27
CA PRO A 413 -16.41 -15.34 32.23
C PRO A 413 -14.99 -15.72 31.83
N ASP A 414 -14.04 -14.84 32.14
CA ASP A 414 -12.61 -15.09 32.06
C ASP A 414 -12.25 -16.38 32.81
N SER A 415 -11.68 -17.37 32.12
CA SER A 415 -10.96 -18.47 32.76
C SER A 415 -9.79 -18.96 31.92
N PRO A 416 -8.62 -19.19 32.55
CA PRO A 416 -7.42 -19.68 31.89
C PRO A 416 -7.46 -21.21 31.72
N ASN A 417 -6.79 -21.71 30.68
CA ASN A 417 -6.65 -23.13 30.31
C ASN A 417 -7.91 -23.83 29.78
N VAL A 418 -8.28 -23.51 28.53
CA VAL A 418 -8.94 -24.48 27.64
C VAL A 418 -7.84 -25.22 26.87
N PRO A 419 -7.79 -26.57 26.87
CA PRO A 419 -6.86 -27.31 26.02
C PRO A 419 -7.09 -26.93 24.57
N GLN A 420 -6.06 -26.47 23.86
CA GLN A 420 -6.19 -26.25 22.42
C GLN A 420 -6.52 -27.60 21.75
N PRO A 421 -7.48 -27.64 20.80
CA PRO A 421 -7.70 -28.83 20.01
C PRO A 421 -6.40 -29.24 19.30
N PRO A 422 -6.14 -30.53 19.06
CA PRO A 422 -4.93 -30.98 18.39
C PRO A 422 -4.77 -30.25 17.05
N ASP A 423 -3.56 -29.75 16.78
CA ASP A 423 -3.25 -29.00 15.56
C ASP A 423 -3.21 -29.94 14.34
N ASN A 424 -4.39 -30.31 13.86
CA ASN A 424 -4.59 -31.20 12.72
C ASN A 424 -4.29 -30.50 11.37
N ARG A 425 -3.75 -29.27 11.37
CA ARG A 425 -3.41 -28.53 10.13
C ARG A 425 -2.36 -29.23 9.29
N ASN A 426 -1.60 -30.14 9.91
CA ASN A 426 -0.55 -30.90 9.24
C ASN A 426 -0.98 -32.31 8.81
N LEU A 427 -2.24 -32.72 9.03
CA LEU A 427 -2.73 -34.05 8.66
C LEU A 427 -3.52 -34.01 7.36
N CYS A 428 -3.54 -35.12 6.63
CA CYS A 428 -4.23 -35.23 5.35
C CYS A 428 -5.72 -35.03 5.59
N MET A 429 -6.35 -34.12 4.85
CA MET A 429 -7.77 -33.78 5.07
C MET A 429 -8.73 -34.96 4.87
N THR A 430 -8.29 -35.98 4.13
CA THR A 430 -9.10 -37.15 3.79
C THR A 430 -8.92 -38.29 4.80
N CYS A 431 -7.68 -38.70 5.08
CA CYS A 431 -7.44 -39.83 5.99
C CYS A 431 -7.22 -39.40 7.44
N LEU A 432 -6.82 -38.15 7.70
CA LEU A 432 -6.43 -37.64 9.03
C LEU A 432 -5.31 -38.44 9.72
N VAL A 433 -4.58 -39.28 8.97
CA VAL A 433 -3.49 -40.13 9.51
C VAL A 433 -2.12 -39.67 9.02
N VAL A 434 -1.96 -39.45 7.71
CA VAL A 434 -0.66 -39.07 7.14
C VAL A 434 -0.39 -37.61 7.48
N SER A 435 0.82 -37.28 7.92
CA SER A 435 1.26 -35.90 8.14
C SER A 435 2.00 -35.30 6.94
N LEU A 436 2.01 -33.97 6.85
CA LEU A 436 2.73 -33.20 5.81
C LEU A 436 4.22 -33.58 5.72
N ALA A 437 4.84 -33.97 6.83
CA ALA A 437 6.26 -34.34 6.90
C ALA A 437 6.54 -35.74 6.32
N GLU A 438 5.53 -36.60 6.20
CA GLU A 438 5.67 -38.00 5.81
C GLU A 438 5.32 -38.27 4.34
N SER A 439 4.91 -37.25 3.58
CA SER A 439 4.46 -37.40 2.19
C SER A 439 5.41 -36.74 1.20
N GLU A 440 5.96 -37.52 0.27
CA GLU A 440 6.83 -37.02 -0.81
C GLU A 440 6.09 -36.16 -1.84
N GLN A 441 4.77 -36.36 -1.97
CA GLN A 441 3.91 -35.62 -2.90
C GLN A 441 2.71 -35.05 -2.16
N GLN A 442 2.40 -33.79 -2.43
CA GLN A 442 1.39 -33.02 -1.71
C GLN A 442 0.34 -32.52 -2.68
N TYR A 443 -0.94 -32.62 -2.32
CA TYR A 443 -2.03 -32.23 -3.20
C TYR A 443 -3.03 -31.34 -2.50
N ILE A 444 -3.80 -30.55 -3.25
CA ILE A 444 -4.94 -29.76 -2.77
C ILE A 444 -6.17 -30.05 -3.61
N VAL A 445 -7.36 -29.83 -3.07
CA VAL A 445 -8.61 -30.00 -3.84
C VAL A 445 -9.00 -28.70 -4.54
N LEU A 446 -9.06 -28.69 -5.87
CA LEU A 446 -9.62 -27.61 -6.69
C LEU A 446 -11.11 -27.87 -6.98
N PRO A 447 -11.94 -26.82 -7.18
CA PRO A 447 -11.60 -25.39 -7.25
C PRO A 447 -11.53 -24.70 -5.88
N CYS A 448 -11.90 -25.40 -4.81
CA CYS A 448 -12.12 -24.81 -3.48
C CYS A 448 -10.84 -24.53 -2.68
N GLY A 449 -9.72 -25.15 -3.06
CA GLY A 449 -8.42 -25.07 -2.42
C GLY A 449 -8.47 -25.37 -0.92
N HIS A 450 -9.31 -26.32 -0.51
CA HIS A 450 -9.24 -26.88 0.85
C HIS A 450 -7.98 -27.72 1.01
N ALA A 451 -7.62 -27.95 2.28
CA ALA A 451 -6.31 -28.35 2.79
C ALA A 451 -5.69 -29.59 2.14
N TRP A 452 -4.45 -29.86 2.53
CA TRP A 452 -3.58 -30.87 1.93
C TRP A 452 -4.19 -32.28 1.92
N VAL A 453 -4.04 -32.97 0.78
CA VAL A 453 -4.39 -34.38 0.55
C VAL A 453 -3.09 -35.16 0.27
N CYS A 454 -2.92 -36.33 0.91
CA CYS A 454 -1.80 -37.22 0.66
C CYS A 454 -1.97 -38.02 -0.66
N ASP A 455 -0.87 -38.49 -1.24
CA ASP A 455 -0.87 -39.27 -2.50
C ASP A 455 -1.84 -40.47 -2.48
N GLY A 456 -1.94 -41.17 -1.35
CA GLY A 456 -2.86 -42.30 -1.19
C GLY A 456 -4.35 -41.91 -1.27
N CYS A 457 -4.70 -40.69 -0.86
CA CYS A 457 -6.08 -40.21 -0.85
C CYS A 457 -6.48 -39.46 -2.13
N VAL A 458 -5.51 -39.04 -2.95
CA VAL A 458 -5.74 -38.37 -4.24
C VAL A 458 -6.52 -39.29 -5.19
N ARG A 459 -6.04 -40.52 -5.37
CA ARG A 459 -6.70 -41.48 -6.27
C ARG A 459 -8.13 -41.78 -5.85
N GLN A 460 -8.40 -41.79 -4.54
CA GLN A 460 -9.74 -42.01 -4.01
C GLN A 460 -10.68 -40.83 -4.30
N LEU A 461 -10.18 -39.60 -4.19
CA LEU A 461 -10.91 -38.38 -4.53
C LEU A 461 -11.22 -38.29 -6.03
N GLU A 462 -10.24 -38.59 -6.88
CA GLU A 462 -10.36 -38.52 -8.35
C GLU A 462 -11.28 -39.63 -8.90
N GLN A 463 -11.24 -40.85 -8.36
CA GLN A 463 -12.03 -41.97 -8.87
C GLN A 463 -13.52 -41.91 -8.50
N GLN A 464 -13.88 -41.16 -7.46
CA GLN A 464 -15.24 -41.15 -6.93
C GLN A 464 -16.08 -39.95 -7.41
N ASN A 465 -15.61 -39.13 -8.36
CA ASN A 465 -16.24 -37.84 -8.73
C ASN A 465 -16.58 -37.00 -7.47
N SER A 466 -15.74 -37.08 -6.45
CA SER A 466 -16.10 -36.62 -5.11
C SER A 466 -16.00 -35.12 -5.00
N VAL A 467 -17.03 -34.51 -4.42
CA VAL A 467 -16.97 -33.13 -3.93
C VAL A 467 -15.93 -33.01 -2.81
N CYS A 468 -15.37 -31.81 -2.62
CA CYS A 468 -14.42 -31.57 -1.54
C CYS A 468 -14.96 -32.09 -0.18
N PRO A 469 -14.23 -32.94 0.57
CA PRO A 469 -14.72 -33.49 1.83
C PRO A 469 -15.06 -32.44 2.90
N MET A 470 -14.42 -31.26 2.82
CA MET A 470 -14.59 -30.18 3.78
C MET A 470 -15.75 -29.23 3.43
N CYS A 471 -15.93 -28.87 2.17
CA CYS A 471 -16.91 -27.86 1.79
C CYS A 471 -17.94 -28.30 0.75
N ARG A 472 -17.80 -29.52 0.25
CA ARG A 472 -18.65 -30.13 -0.78
C ARG A 472 -18.82 -29.27 -2.05
N ALA A 473 -17.84 -28.41 -2.35
CA ALA A 473 -17.93 -27.53 -3.51
C ALA A 473 -17.86 -28.34 -4.81
N GLU A 474 -18.82 -28.11 -5.69
CA GLU A 474 -18.82 -28.46 -7.11
C GLU A 474 -18.31 -27.26 -7.93
N ASN A 475 -17.85 -27.47 -9.16
CA ASN A 475 -17.39 -26.39 -10.04
C ASN A 475 -18.56 -25.44 -10.38
N ASP A 476 -18.65 -24.28 -9.72
CA ASP A 476 -19.53 -23.19 -10.11
C ASP A 476 -18.93 -22.42 -11.30
N CYS A 477 -19.17 -22.92 -12.52
CA CYS A 477 -19.29 -22.18 -13.78
C CYS A 477 -19.60 -23.18 -14.90
N GLU A 478 -20.87 -23.28 -15.31
CA GLU A 478 -21.37 -23.88 -16.56
C GLU A 478 -20.51 -25.03 -17.16
N GLY A 479 -20.60 -26.23 -16.57
CA GLY A 479 -20.08 -27.46 -17.18
C GLY A 479 -19.73 -28.53 -16.15
N ASN A 480 -20.24 -29.75 -16.34
CA ASN A 480 -19.92 -30.94 -15.55
C ASN A 480 -18.41 -31.06 -15.27
N GLY A 481 -17.98 -30.76 -14.04
CA GLY A 481 -16.61 -30.98 -13.60
C GLY A 481 -16.60 -31.45 -12.14
N SER A 482 -16.04 -32.63 -11.90
CA SER A 482 -15.75 -33.18 -10.58
C SER A 482 -14.66 -32.36 -9.86
N ALA A 483 -14.55 -32.48 -8.53
CA ALA A 483 -13.40 -31.90 -7.84
C ALA A 483 -12.11 -32.57 -8.31
N GLU A 484 -11.09 -31.78 -8.62
CA GLU A 484 -9.79 -32.25 -9.10
C GLU A 484 -8.72 -32.00 -8.03
N THR A 485 -7.70 -32.86 -7.98
CA THR A 485 -6.56 -32.68 -7.07
C THR A 485 -5.36 -32.09 -7.79
N ALA A 486 -4.77 -31.04 -7.22
CA ALA A 486 -3.59 -30.36 -7.77
C ALA A 486 -2.35 -30.68 -6.95
N LYS A 487 -1.31 -31.21 -7.58
CA LYS A 487 -0.01 -31.43 -6.93
C LYS A 487 0.68 -30.09 -6.65
N LEU A 488 1.08 -29.86 -5.41
CA LEU A 488 1.78 -28.65 -4.91
C LEU A 488 3.25 -28.60 -5.34
#